data_AF-A0A0A9EPK1-F1
#
_entry.id   AF-A0A0A9EPK1-F1
#
_cell.length_a   1.000
_cell.length_b   1.000
_cell.length_c   1.000
_cell.angle_alpha   90.00
_cell.angle_beta   90.00
_cell.angle_gamma   90.00
#
_symmetry.space_group_name_H-M   'P 1'
#
loop_
_entity.id
_entity.type
_entity.pdbx_description
1 polymer ?
#
loop_
_entity_poly.entity_id
_entity_poly.type
_entity_poly.pdbx_seq_one_letter_code
_entity_poly.pdbx_strand_id
1 'polypeptide(L)'
;MAFGSTNPDKHPELASVAMEIAAELDGSFLSANIFGGFLRANMQIRFWRKILELERNHVERNIRLFGERPVTLLQKNQTAYVWSLSNTSLRPKVLNCQTHPPRNDVPKITLHGVQTRSAKPTGTVEVLVWKSCMPPYHSYTMTCDMDAPQDMMAKKKRPHPMA
;
A
#
# COMPACT_ATOMS: atom_id res chain seq x y z
N MET A 1 -14.63 5.66 -6.44
CA MET A 1 -14.23 6.47 -7.61
C MET A 1 -13.18 7.50 -7.21
N ALA A 2 -12.05 7.57 -7.91
CA ALA A 2 -10.90 8.41 -7.55
C ALA A 2 -11.20 9.92 -7.51
N PHE A 3 -12.11 10.41 -8.36
CA PHE A 3 -12.52 11.81 -8.44
C PHE A 3 -13.55 12.24 -7.38
N GLY A 4 -14.08 11.30 -6.58
CA GLY A 4 -15.15 11.63 -5.64
C GLY A 4 -16.39 12.20 -6.33
N SER A 5 -16.80 13.40 -5.95
CA SER A 5 -17.89 14.16 -6.56
C SER A 5 -17.44 15.10 -7.70
N THR A 6 -16.14 15.18 -7.97
CA THR A 6 -15.57 16.03 -9.02
C THR A 6 -15.83 15.44 -10.41
N ASN A 7 -16.25 16.28 -11.37
CA ASN A 7 -16.44 15.84 -12.76
C ASN A 7 -15.07 15.66 -13.47
N PRO A 8 -14.69 14.44 -13.89
CA PRO A 8 -13.43 14.19 -14.59
C PRO A 8 -13.27 14.97 -15.90
N ASP A 9 -14.37 15.28 -16.61
CA ASP A 9 -14.34 16.01 -17.89
C ASP A 9 -13.79 17.43 -17.73
N LYS A 10 -13.89 18.00 -16.53
CA LYS A 10 -13.34 19.32 -16.19
C LYS A 10 -11.86 19.27 -15.81
N HIS A 11 -11.27 18.08 -15.71
CA HIS A 11 -9.90 17.87 -15.26
C HIS A 11 -9.16 16.85 -16.14
N PRO A 12 -8.96 17.16 -17.44
CA PRO A 12 -8.38 16.22 -18.41
C PRO A 12 -6.98 15.73 -18.01
N GLU A 13 -6.15 16.57 -17.40
CA GLU A 13 -4.82 16.15 -16.91
C GLU A 13 -4.91 15.11 -15.79
N LEU A 14 -5.84 15.28 -14.85
CA LEU A 14 -6.05 14.29 -13.78
C LEU A 14 -6.60 12.99 -14.37
N ALA A 15 -7.53 13.08 -15.34
CA ALA A 15 -8.08 11.92 -16.01
C ALA A 15 -6.98 11.10 -16.72
N SER A 16 -6.06 11.78 -17.42
CA SER A 16 -4.89 11.14 -18.03
C SER A 16 -4.04 10.39 -17.02
N VAL A 17 -3.68 11.03 -15.90
CA VAL A 17 -2.86 10.38 -14.86
C VAL A 17 -3.61 9.22 -14.19
N ALA A 18 -4.92 9.33 -13.97
CA ALA A 18 -5.73 8.22 -13.45
C ALA A 18 -5.74 7.01 -14.39
N MET A 19 -5.78 7.23 -15.71
CA MET A 19 -5.69 6.15 -16.69
C MET A 19 -4.34 5.45 -16.66
N GLU A 20 -3.25 6.22 -16.53
CA GLU A 20 -1.90 5.65 -16.36
C GLU A 20 -1.80 4.84 -15.06
N ILE A 21 -2.32 5.36 -13.95
CA ILE A 21 -2.38 4.62 -12.69
C ILE A 21 -3.17 3.32 -12.90
N ALA A 22 -4.38 3.40 -13.46
CA ALA A 22 -5.23 2.22 -13.68
C ALA A 22 -4.53 1.13 -14.51
N ALA A 23 -3.74 1.52 -15.52
CA ALA A 23 -2.92 0.58 -16.29
C ALA A 23 -1.86 -0.13 -15.43
N GLU A 24 -1.22 0.58 -14.49
CA GLU A 24 -0.25 -0.04 -13.57
C GLU A 24 -0.90 -1.01 -12.57
N LEU A 25 -2.16 -0.77 -12.20
CA LEU A 25 -2.89 -1.61 -11.23
C LEU A 25 -3.37 -2.95 -11.82
N ASP A 26 -3.25 -3.14 -13.14
CA ASP A 26 -3.50 -4.40 -13.85
C ASP A 26 -4.84 -5.06 -13.47
N GLY A 27 -5.91 -4.27 -13.45
CA GLY A 27 -7.26 -4.73 -13.11
C GLY A 27 -7.51 -5.11 -11.65
N SER A 28 -6.53 -4.93 -10.74
CA SER A 28 -6.69 -5.23 -9.32
C SER A 28 -7.70 -4.29 -8.65
N PHE A 29 -8.88 -4.81 -8.29
CA PHE A 29 -9.91 -4.03 -7.60
C PHE A 29 -9.45 -3.54 -6.22
N LEU A 30 -8.64 -4.33 -5.50
CA LEU A 30 -8.09 -3.95 -4.19
C LEU A 30 -7.15 -2.76 -4.34
N SER A 31 -6.23 -2.84 -5.31
CA SER A 31 -5.31 -1.74 -5.59
C SER A 31 -6.09 -0.51 -6.03
N ALA A 32 -7.07 -0.65 -6.94
CA ALA A 32 -7.90 0.46 -7.41
C ALA A 32 -8.65 1.15 -6.26
N ASN A 33 -9.14 0.41 -5.27
CA ASN A 33 -9.78 0.97 -4.08
C ASN A 33 -8.79 1.75 -3.20
N ILE A 34 -7.59 1.21 -2.95
CA ILE A 34 -6.54 1.87 -2.16
C ILE A 34 -6.11 3.17 -2.84
N PHE A 35 -5.74 3.11 -4.11
CA PHE A 35 -5.32 4.27 -4.90
C PHE A 35 -6.43 5.30 -5.03
N GLY A 36 -7.67 4.86 -5.26
CA GLY A 36 -8.83 5.75 -5.27
C GLY A 36 -9.07 6.48 -3.94
N GLY A 37 -8.62 5.92 -2.82
CA GLY A 37 -8.60 6.59 -1.52
C GLY A 37 -7.57 7.73 -1.46
N PHE A 38 -6.33 7.43 -1.86
CA PHE A 38 -5.25 8.44 -1.91
C PHE A 38 -5.59 9.60 -2.84
N LEU A 39 -5.98 9.29 -4.08
CA LEU A 39 -6.21 10.29 -5.12
C LEU A 39 -7.36 11.24 -4.76
N ARG A 40 -8.42 10.71 -4.14
CA ARG A 40 -9.58 11.52 -3.71
C ARG A 40 -9.25 12.46 -2.56
N ALA A 41 -8.26 12.12 -1.73
CA ALA A 41 -7.83 12.97 -0.62
C ALA A 41 -7.10 14.24 -1.10
N ASN A 42 -6.57 14.25 -2.33
CA ASN A 42 -5.83 15.39 -2.86
C ASN A 42 -5.91 15.46 -4.39
N MET A 43 -6.70 16.41 -4.91
CA MET A 43 -6.93 16.64 -6.34
C MET A 43 -5.82 17.46 -7.04
N GLN A 44 -4.68 17.68 -6.39
CA GLN A 44 -3.56 18.35 -7.05
C GLN A 44 -2.85 17.42 -8.02
N ILE A 45 -2.64 17.87 -9.26
CA ILE A 45 -1.98 17.08 -10.31
C ILE A 45 -0.57 16.60 -9.91
N ARG A 46 0.17 17.41 -9.15
CA ARG A 46 1.50 17.03 -8.63
C ARG A 46 1.42 15.83 -7.69
N PHE A 47 0.38 15.76 -6.87
CA PHE A 47 0.16 14.63 -5.98
C PHE A 47 -0.15 13.36 -6.77
N TRP A 48 -1.02 13.44 -7.78
CA TRP A 48 -1.37 12.30 -8.64
C TRP A 48 -0.16 11.76 -9.40
N ARG A 49 0.65 12.66 -9.98
CA ARG A 49 1.92 12.28 -10.62
C ARG A 49 2.88 11.60 -9.64
N LYS A 50 2.93 12.06 -8.38
CA LYS A 50 3.77 11.42 -7.35
C LYS A 50 3.28 10.01 -7.01
N ILE A 51 1.96 9.81 -6.89
CA ILE A 51 1.38 8.48 -6.65
C ILE A 51 1.69 7.53 -7.81
N LEU A 52 1.57 7.99 -9.06
CA LEU A 52 1.95 7.21 -10.24
C LEU A 52 3.43 6.82 -10.22
N GLU A 53 4.33 7.75 -9.90
CA GLU A 53 5.76 7.49 -9.79
C GLU A 53 6.06 6.44 -8.71
N LEU A 54 5.39 6.53 -7.55
CA LEU A 54 5.54 5.56 -6.47
C LEU A 54 5.07 4.16 -6.88
N GLU A 55 3.97 4.05 -7.63
CA GLU A 55 3.48 2.76 -8.11
C GLU A 55 4.39 2.15 -9.17
N ARG A 56 4.90 2.95 -10.11
CA ARG A 56 5.89 2.47 -11.09
C ARG A 56 7.15 1.94 -10.41
N ASN A 57 7.69 2.69 -9.45
CA ASN A 57 8.85 2.26 -8.67
C ASN A 57 8.56 0.99 -7.86
N HIS A 58 7.34 0.85 -7.34
CA HIS A 58 6.87 -0.33 -6.62
C HIS A 58 6.82 -1.57 -7.51
N VAL A 59 6.18 -1.46 -8.68
CA VAL A 59 6.10 -2.53 -9.68
C VAL A 59 7.49 -2.93 -10.13
N GLU A 60 8.33 -1.96 -10.52
CA GLU A 60 9.69 -2.20 -10.98
C GLU A 60 10.54 -2.88 -9.91
N ARG A 61 10.46 -2.43 -8.65
CA ARG A 61 11.18 -3.06 -7.53
C ARG A 61 10.76 -4.51 -7.32
N ASN A 62 9.47 -4.82 -7.41
CA ASN A 62 8.99 -6.20 -7.29
C ASN A 62 9.50 -7.08 -8.44
N ILE A 63 9.44 -6.58 -9.67
CA ILE A 63 9.99 -7.30 -10.84
C ILE A 63 11.49 -7.54 -10.65
N ARG A 64 12.25 -6.54 -10.18
CA ARG A 64 13.69 -6.68 -9.94
C ARG A 64 14.03 -7.65 -8.81
N LEU A 65 13.27 -7.66 -7.72
CA LEU A 65 13.57 -8.48 -6.53
C LEU A 65 13.00 -9.90 -6.62
N PHE A 66 11.85 -10.07 -7.26
CA PHE A 66 11.07 -11.30 -7.25
C PHE A 66 10.73 -11.83 -8.65
N GLY A 67 11.08 -11.10 -9.72
CA GLY A 67 10.88 -11.51 -11.11
C GLY A 67 9.45 -11.33 -11.63
N GLU A 68 8.54 -10.75 -10.86
CA GLU A 68 7.10 -10.76 -11.14
C GLU A 68 6.39 -9.52 -10.57
N ARG A 69 5.22 -9.16 -11.12
CA ARG A 69 4.41 -8.03 -10.59
C ARG A 69 3.83 -8.33 -9.20
N PRO A 70 3.66 -7.32 -8.33
CA PRO A 70 3.18 -7.51 -6.96
C PRO A 70 1.79 -8.14 -6.88
N VAL A 71 0.85 -7.77 -7.77
CA VAL A 71 -0.49 -8.38 -7.81
C VAL A 71 -0.39 -9.89 -8.06
N THR A 72 0.42 -10.30 -9.03
CA THR A 72 0.64 -11.72 -9.37
C THR A 72 1.35 -12.48 -8.25
N LEU A 73 2.33 -11.87 -7.58
CA LEU A 73 3.00 -12.46 -6.41
C LEU A 73 2.00 -12.75 -5.29
N LEU A 74 1.16 -11.78 -4.95
CA LEU A 74 0.16 -11.93 -3.89
C LEU A 74 -0.89 -13.00 -4.24
N GLN A 75 -1.30 -13.12 -5.51
CA GLN A 75 -2.19 -14.20 -5.97
C GLN A 75 -1.55 -15.59 -5.85
N LYS A 76 -0.23 -15.68 -6.01
CA LYS A 76 0.56 -16.92 -5.82
C LYS A 76 0.92 -17.18 -4.35
N ASN A 77 0.41 -16.38 -3.40
CA ASN A 77 0.79 -16.39 -1.97
C ASN A 77 2.30 -16.22 -1.75
N GLN A 78 2.94 -15.41 -2.60
CA GLN A 78 4.37 -15.08 -2.51
C GLN A 78 4.57 -13.70 -1.89
N THR A 79 5.79 -13.48 -1.39
CA THR A 79 6.17 -12.18 -0.81
C THR A 79 6.25 -11.13 -1.91
N ALA A 80 5.66 -9.97 -1.64
CA ALA A 80 5.78 -8.78 -2.46
C ALA A 80 6.43 -7.67 -1.61
N TYR A 81 7.00 -6.69 -2.28
CA TYR A 81 7.34 -5.40 -1.69
C TYR A 81 6.15 -4.47 -1.85
N VAL A 82 5.83 -3.63 -0.86
CA VAL A 82 4.79 -2.58 -0.98
C VAL A 82 5.39 -1.22 -0.63
N TRP A 83 5.00 -0.20 -1.39
CA TRP A 83 5.45 1.18 -1.16
C TRP A 83 4.63 1.87 -0.06
N SER A 84 5.24 2.92 0.51
CA SER A 84 4.62 3.84 1.48
C SER A 84 5.00 5.27 1.13
N LEU A 85 4.10 6.24 1.40
CA LEU A 85 4.41 7.67 1.29
C LEU A 85 5.50 8.10 2.28
N SER A 86 5.72 7.33 3.35
CA SER A 86 6.68 7.64 4.41
C SER A 86 8.11 7.20 4.12
N ASN A 87 8.42 6.74 2.89
CA ASN A 87 9.66 6.03 2.54
C ASN A 87 9.95 4.82 3.45
N THR A 88 8.94 4.33 4.17
CA THR A 88 9.05 3.11 4.97
C THR A 88 8.88 1.90 4.05
N SER A 89 9.87 1.00 4.05
CA SER A 89 9.83 -0.26 3.32
C SER A 89 8.84 -1.20 4.00
N LEU A 90 7.80 -1.64 3.26
CA LEU A 90 6.86 -2.66 3.70
C LEU A 90 7.11 -3.94 2.90
N ARG A 91 7.25 -5.08 3.58
CA ARG A 91 7.37 -6.39 2.92
C ARG A 91 6.17 -7.27 3.29
N PRO A 92 5.05 -7.17 2.57
CA PRO A 92 3.97 -8.14 2.73
C PRO A 92 4.38 -9.55 2.32
N LYS A 93 4.02 -10.52 3.15
CA LYS A 93 4.30 -11.93 2.94
C LYS A 93 3.09 -12.71 2.42
N VAL A 94 1.89 -12.35 2.88
CA VAL A 94 0.65 -13.10 2.59
C VAL A 94 -0.53 -12.15 2.51
N LEU A 95 -1.35 -12.25 1.45
CA LEU A 95 -2.66 -11.60 1.35
C LEU A 95 -3.75 -12.64 1.61
N ASN A 96 -4.58 -12.41 2.64
CA ASN A 96 -5.68 -13.28 3.02
C ASN A 96 -7.03 -12.58 2.78
N CYS A 97 -7.96 -13.28 2.13
CA CYS A 97 -9.36 -12.89 2.08
C CYS A 97 -10.12 -13.67 3.15
N GLN A 98 -10.78 -12.97 4.06
CA GLN A 98 -11.57 -13.59 5.13
C GLN A 98 -13.03 -13.16 5.01
N THR A 99 -13.92 -14.15 5.10
CA THR A 99 -15.37 -13.92 5.21
C THR A 99 -15.74 -14.04 6.66
N HIS A 100 -16.24 -12.95 7.25
CA HIS A 100 -16.68 -12.94 8.63
C HIS A 100 -18.16 -12.59 8.72
N PRO A 101 -18.93 -13.24 9.60
CA PRO A 101 -20.09 -12.60 10.22
C PRO A 101 -19.63 -11.27 10.86
N PRO A 102 -20.49 -10.24 10.99
CA PRO A 102 -20.09 -8.97 11.61
C PRO A 102 -19.42 -9.22 12.96
N ARG A 103 -18.10 -9.04 13.01
CA ARG A 103 -17.24 -9.28 14.19
C ARG A 103 -16.38 -8.07 14.47
N ASN A 104 -16.06 -7.89 15.76
CA ASN A 104 -15.20 -6.84 16.30
C ASN A 104 -13.69 -7.12 16.10
N ASP A 105 -13.32 -8.28 15.55
CA ASP A 105 -11.93 -8.78 15.55
C ASP A 105 -11.11 -8.38 14.31
N VAL A 106 -11.55 -7.39 13.53
CA VAL A 106 -10.80 -6.94 12.35
C VAL A 106 -9.52 -6.20 12.80
N PRO A 107 -8.38 -6.36 12.11
CA PRO A 107 -7.16 -5.64 12.46
C PRO A 107 -7.39 -4.12 12.57
N LYS A 108 -7.00 -3.53 13.70
CA LYS A 108 -7.10 -2.08 13.94
C LYS A 108 -6.13 -1.30 13.05
N ILE A 109 -5.03 -1.93 12.64
CA ILE A 109 -4.02 -1.33 11.78
C ILE A 109 -4.45 -1.50 10.34
N THR A 110 -4.55 -0.39 9.60
CA THR A 110 -4.91 -0.41 8.18
C THR A 110 -3.68 -0.23 7.30
N LEU A 111 -3.69 -0.84 6.11
CA LEU A 111 -2.62 -0.66 5.13
C LEU A 111 -2.47 0.82 4.75
N HIS A 112 -3.58 1.52 4.53
CA HIS A 112 -3.59 2.96 4.30
C HIS A 112 -2.91 3.73 5.45
N GLY A 113 -3.16 3.32 6.71
CA GLY A 113 -2.54 3.94 7.88
C GLY A 113 -1.02 3.73 7.93
N VAL A 114 -0.55 2.55 7.54
CA VAL A 114 0.88 2.26 7.40
C VAL A 114 1.49 3.08 6.27
N GLN A 115 0.85 3.13 5.10
CA GLN A 115 1.32 3.86 3.91
C GLN A 115 1.34 5.39 4.11
N THR A 116 0.48 5.91 4.98
CA THR A 116 0.43 7.35 5.34
C THR A 116 1.24 7.69 6.58
N ARG A 117 1.89 6.71 7.23
CA ARG A 117 2.58 6.84 8.52
C ARG A 117 1.70 7.17 9.74
N SER A 118 0.38 7.13 9.61
CA SER A 118 -0.51 7.30 10.76
C SER A 118 -0.47 6.10 11.72
N ALA A 119 -0.10 4.92 11.22
CA ALA A 119 0.28 3.75 12.01
C ALA A 119 1.76 3.40 11.78
N LYS A 120 2.47 3.01 12.85
CA LYS A 120 3.89 2.60 12.80
C LYS A 120 4.09 1.24 13.49
N PRO A 121 3.52 0.16 12.93
CA PRO A 121 3.76 -1.17 13.48
C PRO A 121 5.22 -1.58 13.34
N THR A 122 5.67 -2.50 14.20
CA THR A 122 6.99 -3.13 14.16
C THR A 122 6.83 -4.65 14.16
N GLY A 123 7.75 -5.36 13.50
CA GLY A 123 7.69 -6.81 13.37
C GLY A 123 6.62 -7.30 12.38
N THR A 124 6.23 -8.56 12.52
CA THR A 124 5.17 -9.17 11.71
C THR A 124 3.80 -8.78 12.24
N VAL A 125 2.99 -8.11 11.42
CA VAL A 125 1.65 -7.65 11.81
C VAL A 125 0.62 -8.00 10.74
N GLU A 126 -0.59 -8.31 11.16
CA GLU A 126 -1.73 -8.34 10.26
C GLU A 126 -2.29 -6.93 10.07
N VAL A 127 -2.49 -6.51 8.82
CA VAL A 127 -3.06 -5.22 8.45
C VAL A 127 -4.35 -5.40 7.67
N LEU A 128 -5.34 -4.55 7.93
CA LEU A 128 -6.57 -4.46 7.15
C LEU A 128 -6.28 -3.69 5.85
N VAL A 129 -6.46 -4.36 4.71
CA VAL A 129 -6.33 -3.76 3.37
C VAL A 129 -7.62 -3.03 3.00
N TRP A 130 -8.76 -3.72 3.10
CA TRP A 130 -10.07 -3.17 2.79
C TRP A 130 -11.19 -3.98 3.46
N LYS A 131 -12.33 -3.34 3.72
CA LYS A 131 -13.57 -3.99 4.17
C LYS A 131 -14.70 -3.60 3.24
N SER A 132 -15.38 -4.58 2.67
CA SER A 132 -16.55 -4.36 1.81
C SER A 132 -17.68 -3.72 2.60
N CYS A 133 -18.33 -2.71 2.01
CA CYS A 133 -19.55 -2.10 2.55
C CYS A 133 -20.82 -2.83 2.11
N MET A 134 -20.69 -3.85 1.25
CA MET A 134 -21.83 -4.65 0.75
C MET A 134 -21.77 -6.05 1.34
N PRO A 135 -22.93 -6.66 1.67
CA PRO A 135 -23.01 -8.06 2.10
C PRO A 135 -22.27 -8.99 1.13
N PRO A 136 -21.53 -10.00 1.65
CA PRO A 136 -21.43 -10.42 3.05
C PRO A 136 -20.33 -9.68 3.86
N TYR A 137 -19.96 -8.45 3.48
CA TYR A 137 -19.01 -7.58 4.20
C TYR A 137 -17.60 -8.17 4.35
N HIS A 138 -17.09 -8.80 3.30
CA HIS A 138 -15.73 -9.37 3.26
C HIS A 138 -14.66 -8.40 3.75
N SER A 139 -13.69 -8.91 4.50
CA SER A 139 -12.50 -8.19 4.93
C SER A 139 -11.28 -8.80 4.24
N TYR A 140 -10.43 -7.93 3.71
CA TYR A 140 -9.17 -8.29 3.08
C TYR A 140 -8.04 -7.89 4.02
N THR A 141 -7.27 -8.86 4.49
CA THR A 141 -6.14 -8.63 5.41
C THR A 141 -4.84 -9.09 4.78
N MET A 142 -3.73 -8.54 5.23
CA MET A 142 -2.39 -8.89 4.74
C MET A 142 -1.45 -9.04 5.92
N THR A 143 -0.63 -10.08 5.93
CA THR A 143 0.46 -10.22 6.89
C THR A 143 1.70 -9.52 6.33
N CYS A 144 2.18 -8.53 7.07
CA CYS A 144 3.30 -7.69 6.68
C CYS A 144 4.46 -7.83 7.66
N ASP A 145 5.66 -7.99 7.12
CA ASP A 145 6.88 -7.77 7.87
C ASP A 145 7.30 -6.32 7.73
N MET A 146 7.31 -5.63 8.87
CA MET A 146 7.78 -4.26 8.99
C MET A 146 9.27 -4.29 9.32
N ASP A 147 10.10 -3.70 8.45
CA ASP A 147 11.49 -3.41 8.79
C ASP A 147 11.54 -2.46 10.00
N ALA A 148 12.47 -2.68 10.93
CA ALA A 148 12.61 -1.81 12.10
C ALA A 148 12.93 -0.36 11.67
N PRO A 149 12.39 0.67 12.34
CA PRO A 149 12.72 2.06 12.03
C PRO A 149 14.23 2.29 12.07
N GLN A 150 14.78 2.86 11.00
CA GLN A 150 16.22 3.08 10.86
C GLN A 150 16.82 3.93 12.01
N ASP A 151 15.99 4.74 12.68
CA ASP A 151 16.34 5.53 13.88
C ASP A 151 16.84 4.70 15.07
N MET A 152 16.54 3.40 15.13
CA MET A 152 17.01 2.53 16.20
C MET A 152 18.37 1.88 15.93
N MET A 153 18.86 1.90 14.68
CA MET A 153 20.14 1.26 14.34
C MET A 153 21.35 2.21 14.49
N ALA A 154 21.12 3.53 14.53
CA ALA A 154 22.19 4.53 14.67
C ALA A 154 22.78 4.66 16.09
N LYS A 155 22.24 3.95 17.10
CA LYS A 155 22.68 4.06 18.51
C LYS A 155 23.46 2.86 19.06
N LYS A 156 23.98 1.96 18.23
CA LYS A 156 24.95 0.94 18.71
C LYS A 156 26.39 1.46 18.63
N LYS A 157 26.88 1.84 19.82
CA LYS A 157 28.24 2.21 20.25
C LYS A 157 29.39 1.78 19.32
N ARG A 158 30.23 2.76 18.93
CA ARG A 158 31.65 2.50 18.60
C ARG A 158 32.40 2.18 19.90
N PRO A 159 33.10 1.04 20.03
CA PRO A 159 34.10 0.88 21.08
C PRO A 159 35.24 1.86 20.80
N HIS A 160 35.65 2.61 21.82
CA HIS A 160 36.90 3.39 21.76
C HIS A 160 38.08 2.42 21.67
N PRO A 161 39.07 2.63 20.78
CA PRO A 161 40.35 1.94 20.89
C PRO A 161 41.09 2.53 22.08
N MET A 162 41.49 1.68 23.03
CA MET A 162 42.50 2.06 24.03
C MET A 162 43.86 2.11 23.34
N ALA A 163 44.54 3.23 23.48
CA ALA A 163 45.99 3.38 23.36
C ALA A 163 46.48 4.06 24.62
#